data_AF-A0A329S5G1-F1
#
_entry.id   AF-A0A329S5G1-F1
#
_cell.length_a   1.000
_cell.length_b   1.000
_cell.length_c   1.000
_cell.angle_alpha   90.00
_cell.angle_beta   90.00
_cell.angle_gamma   90.00
#
_symmetry.space_group_name_H-M   'P 1'
#
loop_
_entity.id
_entity.type
_entity.pdbx_description
1 polymer ?
#
loop_
_entity_poly.entity_id
_entity_poly.type
_entity_poly.pdbx_seq_one_letter_code
_entity_poly.pdbx_strand_id
1 'polypeptide(L)' 'MRRIVTDRFYTSVPLAMQLLTMRFYTVGTVQTDRLVLPVSIVGEKKKGEKKKTPKH' A
#
# COMPACT_ATOMS: atom_id res chain seq x y z
N MET A 1 9.35 17.86 12.42
CA MET A 1 9.18 16.51 11.81
C MET A 1 8.73 16.72 10.37
N ARG A 2 9.40 16.13 9.37
CA ARG A 2 9.05 16.30 7.96
C ARG A 2 8.15 15.15 7.51
N ARG A 3 7.01 15.47 6.87
CA ARG A 3 6.02 14.50 6.41
C ARG A 3 5.90 14.60 4.90
N ILE A 4 6.00 13.47 4.21
CA ILE A 4 5.94 13.39 2.75
C ILE A 4 4.56 12.87 2.39
N VAL A 5 3.83 13.62 1.58
CA VAL A 5 2.54 13.20 1.04
C VAL A 5 2.78 12.63 -0.36
N THR A 6 2.41 11.38 -0.57
CA THR A 6 2.58 10.66 -1.84
C THR A 6 1.23 10.27 -2.41
N ASP A 7 1.07 10.31 -3.73
CA ASP A 7 -0.11 9.72 -4.37
C ASP A 7 -0.03 8.18 -4.42
N ARG A 8 -1.06 7.56 -5.00
CA ARG A 8 -1.21 6.09 -5.05
C ARG A 8 -0.06 5.37 -5.72
N PHE A 9 0.55 5.96 -6.74
CA PHE A 9 1.60 5.33 -7.50
C PHE A 9 2.89 5.19 -6.69
N TYR A 10 3.28 6.26 -5.98
CA TYR A 10 4.52 6.32 -5.20
C TYR A 10 4.38 5.84 -3.75
N THR A 11 3.17 5.56 -3.27
CA THR A 11 2.98 5.00 -1.92
C THR A 11 3.31 3.50 -1.92
N SER A 12 4.37 3.11 -1.20
CA SER A 12 4.75 1.70 -1.03
C SER A 12 5.36 1.44 0.36
N VAL A 13 5.21 0.22 0.87
CA VAL A 13 5.77 -0.22 2.16
C VAL A 13 7.30 -0.17 2.21
N PRO A 14 8.06 -0.69 1.22
CA PRO A 14 9.51 -0.60 1.27
C PRO A 14 10.01 0.85 1.30
N LEU A 15 9.41 1.73 0.48
CA LEU A 15 9.74 3.16 0.48
C LEU A 15 9.43 3.82 1.83
N ALA A 16 8.29 3.49 2.45
CA ALA A 16 7.94 4.00 3.77
C ALA A 16 8.95 3.57 4.85
N MET A 17 9.45 2.33 4.80
CA MET A 17 10.49 1.86 5.72
C MET A 17 11.82 2.61 5.53
N GLN A 18 12.23 2.85 4.28
CA GLN A 18 13.44 3.64 3.99
C GLN A 18 13.29 5.11 4.43
N LEU A 19 12.10 5.69 4.29
CA LEU A 19 11.84 7.05 4.75
C LEU A 19 11.81 7.14 6.28
N LEU A 20 11.31 6.10 6.95
CA LEU A 20 11.31 6.01 8.40
C LEU A 20 12.72 5.95 8.98
N THR A 21 13.66 5.21 8.37
CA THR A 21 15.07 5.22 8.81
C THR A 21 15.72 6.60 8.67
N MET A 22 15.30 7.37 7.66
CA MET A 22 15.70 8.77 7.46
C MET A 22 14.90 9.78 8.31
N ARG A 23 14.04 9.31 9.23
CA ARG A 23 13.16 10.13 10.09
C ARG A 23 12.12 10.97 9.35
N PHE A 24 11.68 10.50 8.18
CA PHE A 24 10.53 11.02 7.46
C PHE A 24 9.33 10.11 7.63
N TYR A 25 8.17 10.71 7.86
CA TYR A 25 6.90 9.98 7.87
C TYR A 25 6.22 10.16 6.52
N THR A 26 5.67 9.09 5.95
CA THR A 26 4.90 9.15 4.71
C THR A 26 3.41 9.03 4.97
N VAL A 27 2.62 9.72 4.16
CA VAL A 27 1.16 9.57 4.11
C VAL A 27 0.74 9.52 2.66
N GLY A 28 -0.07 8.54 2.30
CA GLY A 28 -0.56 8.39 0.94
C GLY A 28 -1.60 7.30 0.85
N THR A 29 -2.25 7.22 -0.31
CA THR A 29 -3.23 6.15 -0.58
C THR A 29 -2.51 4.92 -1.11
N VAL A 30 -2.89 3.73 -0.69
CA VAL A 30 -2.32 2.48 -1.23
C VAL A 30 -3.32 1.84 -2.17
N GLN A 31 -2.86 1.24 -3.28
CA GLN A 31 -3.74 0.46 -4.15
C GLN A 31 -4.10 -0.86 -3.46
N THR A 32 -5.39 -1.15 -3.32
CA THR A 32 -5.93 -2.34 -2.65
C THR A 32 -5.58 -3.65 -3.34
N ASP A 33 -5.21 -3.59 -4.62
CA ASP A 33 -4.77 -4.73 -5.42
C ASP A 33 -3.34 -5.19 -5.10
N ARG A 34 -2.57 -4.38 -4.35
CA ARG A 34 -1.22 -4.76 -3.90
C ARG A 34 -1.37 -5.72 -2.73
N LEU A 35 -0.74 -6.89 -2.83
CA LEU A 35 -0.77 -8.04 -1.89
C LEU A 35 -0.45 -7.74 -0.41
N VAL A 36 -0.20 -6.48 -0.06
CA VAL A 36 0.36 -6.05 1.23
C VAL A 36 -0.71 -5.70 2.26
N LEU A 37 -1.98 -5.63 1.84
CA LEU A 37 -3.08 -5.36 2.77
C LEU A 37 -3.69 -6.67 3.29
N PRO A 38 -3.87 -6.81 4.61
CA PRO A 38 -4.56 -7.97 5.17
C PRO A 38 -6.01 -7.99 4.69
N VAL A 39 -6.55 -9.20 4.51
CA VAL A 39 -7.91 -9.44 3.99
C VAL A 39 -8.98 -8.77 4.85
N SER A 40 -8.70 -8.51 6.13
CA SER A 40 -9.57 -7.78 7.05
C SER A 40 -9.70 -6.28 6.73
N ILE A 41 -8.72 -5.68 6.05
CA ILE A 41 -8.71 -4.25 5.69
C ILE A 41 -9.20 -4.05 4.25
N VAL A 42 -8.98 -5.04 3.38
CA VAL A 42 -9.59 -5.08 2.05
C VAL A 42 -11.08 -5.38 2.26
N GLY A 43 -11.91 -4.34 2.31
CA GLY A 43 -13.36 -4.47 2.48
C GLY A 43 -14.00 -5.48 1.52
N GLU A 44 -15.22 -5.91 1.83
CA GLU A 44 -15.94 -6.93 1.05
C GLU A 44 -15.82 -6.66 -0.46
N LYS A 45 -15.16 -7.59 -1.16
CA LYS A 45 -14.91 -7.45 -2.58
C LYS A 45 -16.23 -7.37 -3.32
N LYS A 46 -16.41 -6.34 -4.14
CA LYS A 46 -17.56 -6.27 -5.05
C LYS A 46 -17.55 -7.49 -5.96
N LYS A 47 -18.72 -8.11 -6.12
CA LYS A 47 -19.00 -9.33 -6.89
C LYS A 47 -18.46 -9.18 -8.33
N GLY A 48 -17.22 -9.61 -8.59
CA GLY A 48 -16.57 -9.48 -9.91
C GLY A 48 -15.03 -9.45 -9.90
N GLU A 49 -14.37 -9.19 -8.77
CA GLU A 49 -12.90 -9.16 -8.72
C GLU A 49 -12.27 -10.55 -8.73
N LYS A 50 -11.73 -10.97 -9.89
CA LYS A 50 -10.91 -12.18 -10.02
C LYS A 50 -9.64 -12.06 -9.16
N LYS A 51 -9.41 -13.03 -8.26
CA LYS A 51 -8.09 -13.23 -7.63
C LYS A 51 -7.04 -13.36 -8.73
N LYS A 52 -6.10 -12.42 -8.85
CA LYS A 52 -4.84 -12.69 -9.54
C LYS A 52 -4.03 -13.58 -8.60
N THR A 53 -4.11 -14.89 -8.82
CA THR A 53 -3.21 -15.85 -8.21
C THR A 53 -1.77 -15.50 -8.57
N PRO A 54 -0.82 -15.52 -7.62
CA PRO A 54 0.59 -15.43 -7.95
C PRO A 54 0.92 -16.62 -8.85
N LYS A 55 1.40 -16.36 -10.07
CA LYS A 55 2.05 -17.39 -10.88
C LYS A 55 3.43 -17.59 -10.26
N HIS A 56 3.66 -18.81 -9.77
CA HIS A 56 4.97 -19.30 -9.36
C HIS A 56 5.98 -19.17 -10.50
#